data_AF-A0A371ISL4-F1
#
_entry.id   AF-A0A371ISL4-F1
#
_cell.length_a   1.000
_cell.length_b   1.000
_cell.length_c   1.000
_cell.angle_alpha   90.00
_cell.angle_beta   90.00
_cell.angle_gamma   90.00
#
_symmetry.space_group_name_H-M   'P 1'
#
loop_
_entity.id
_entity.type
_entity.pdbx_description
1 polymer ?
#
loop_
_entity_poly.entity_id
_entity_poly.type
_entity_poly.pdbx_seq_one_letter_code
_entity_poly.pdbx_strand_id
1 'polypeptide(L)'
;MKRLVIALGGNALGNNAEEQLQLVKHTAKTIVDLVEEGYNVIVGHGNGPQVGMINLAMDFAANNGANTPFMPFAECGAMSQGYIGYHLQQSIRDELKTRKINKNVATVVTQVVVDKDDEAFKNLTKPVGMFYTKEESEKIAAEKGFTFVEDAGRGYRRVVASPQPQEIVELETVKQLVDNGTIVITVGGGGIPVVENEDGSLTGVAAVIDKDRSSAKLAKDLDAEMLVILT
;
A
#
# COMPACT_ATOMS: atom_id res chain seq x y z
N MET A 1 -14.04 -22.41 5.63
CA MET A 1 -14.07 -21.24 6.54
C MET A 1 -14.46 -20.02 5.72
N LYS A 2 -15.15 -19.06 6.33
CA LYS A 2 -15.58 -17.84 5.66
C LYS A 2 -14.38 -16.90 5.51
N ARG A 3 -14.16 -16.36 4.31
CA ARG A 3 -13.08 -15.39 4.06
C ARG A 3 -13.58 -13.98 4.32
N LEU A 4 -12.78 -13.19 5.03
CA LEU A 4 -13.08 -11.79 5.36
C LEU A 4 -11.88 -10.93 4.99
N VAL A 5 -12.09 -9.93 4.14
CA VAL A 5 -11.08 -8.95 3.76
C VAL A 5 -11.27 -7.68 4.59
N ILE A 6 -10.19 -7.21 5.21
CA ILE A 6 -10.16 -5.95 5.96
C ILE A 6 -9.29 -4.95 5.19
N ALA A 7 -9.81 -3.76 4.91
CA ALA A 7 -9.05 -2.64 4.39
C ALA A 7 -8.77 -1.63 5.51
N LEU A 8 -7.51 -1.50 5.93
CA LEU A 8 -7.09 -0.58 6.98
C LEU A 8 -6.77 0.81 6.41
N GLY A 9 -7.42 1.84 6.94
CA GLY A 9 -7.14 3.25 6.66
C GLY A 9 -5.88 3.79 7.35
N GLY A 10 -5.54 5.04 7.05
CA GLY A 10 -4.35 5.72 7.61
C GLY A 10 -4.38 5.88 9.13
N ASN A 11 -5.59 5.98 9.72
CA ASN A 11 -5.78 6.09 11.16
C ASN A 11 -5.26 4.85 11.93
N ALA A 12 -5.14 3.70 11.27
CA ALA A 12 -4.60 2.48 11.86
C ALA A 12 -3.07 2.42 11.85
N LEU A 13 -2.39 3.32 11.13
CA LEU A 13 -0.96 3.20 10.80
C LEU A 13 -0.08 4.37 11.26
N GLY A 14 -0.66 5.48 11.73
CA GLY A 14 0.10 6.62 12.27
C GLY A 14 1.03 7.29 11.24
N ASN A 15 1.91 8.16 11.73
CA ASN A 15 2.79 9.00 10.91
C ASN A 15 4.28 8.65 11.02
N ASN A 16 4.67 7.82 11.98
CA ASN A 16 6.04 7.38 12.20
C ASN A 16 6.09 5.94 12.75
N ALA A 17 7.29 5.35 12.81
CA ALA A 17 7.48 3.96 13.25
C ALA A 17 7.01 3.66 14.66
N GLU A 18 7.27 4.54 15.62
CA GLU A 18 6.87 4.34 17.00
C GLU A 18 5.35 4.38 17.14
N GLU A 19 4.72 5.41 16.58
CA GLU A 19 3.27 5.58 16.58
C GLU A 19 2.57 4.43 15.85
N GLN A 20 3.06 4.07 14.65
CA GLN A 20 2.54 2.94 13.87
C GLN A 20 2.55 1.67 14.70
N LEU A 21 3.67 1.36 15.36
CA LEU A 21 3.80 0.14 16.16
C LEU A 21 2.81 0.11 17.34
N GLN A 22 2.48 1.25 17.96
CA GLN A 22 1.47 1.29 19.01
C GLN A 22 0.04 1.13 18.47
N LEU A 23 -0.27 1.75 17.33
CA LEU A 23 -1.59 1.66 16.70
C LEU A 23 -1.88 0.26 16.16
N VAL A 24 -0.90 -0.38 15.52
CA VAL A 24 -1.10 -1.73 14.98
C VAL A 24 -1.27 -2.80 16.06
N LYS A 25 -0.79 -2.59 17.29
CA LYS A 25 -1.11 -3.49 18.43
C LYS A 25 -2.59 -3.49 18.77
N HIS A 26 -3.26 -2.33 18.67
CA HIS A 26 -4.70 -2.26 18.89
C HIS A 26 -5.43 -2.93 17.73
N THR A 27 -5.01 -2.65 16.50
CA THR A 27 -5.57 -3.27 15.28
C THR A 27 -5.42 -4.80 15.30
N ALA A 28 -4.28 -5.31 15.80
CA ALA A 28 -4.02 -6.73 15.91
C ALA A 28 -5.04 -7.45 16.81
N LYS A 29 -5.50 -6.82 17.89
CA LYS A 29 -6.55 -7.39 18.75
C LYS A 29 -7.83 -7.65 17.96
N THR A 30 -8.31 -6.64 17.24
CA THR A 30 -9.51 -6.75 16.39
C THR A 30 -9.35 -7.83 15.31
N ILE A 31 -8.18 -7.91 14.67
CA ILE A 31 -7.90 -8.96 13.69
C ILE A 31 -7.99 -10.35 14.33
N VAL A 32 -7.39 -10.52 15.51
CA VAL A 32 -7.40 -11.81 16.21
C VAL A 32 -8.79 -12.15 16.78
N ASP A 33 -9.59 -11.16 17.19
CA ASP A 33 -11.01 -11.37 17.56
C ASP A 33 -11.77 -12.05 16.41
N LEU A 34 -11.63 -11.55 15.18
CA LEU A 34 -12.26 -12.13 13.98
C LEU A 34 -11.72 -13.54 13.66
N VAL A 35 -10.46 -13.80 13.95
CA VAL A 35 -9.88 -15.14 13.79
C VAL A 35 -10.51 -16.13 14.79
N GLU A 36 -10.78 -15.71 16.02
CA GLU A 36 -11.48 -16.53 17.03
C GLU A 36 -12.95 -16.79 16.65
N GLU A 37 -13.59 -15.86 15.96
CA GLU A 37 -14.92 -16.06 15.36
C GLU A 37 -14.92 -17.05 14.17
N GLY A 38 -13.75 -17.53 13.74
CA GLY A 38 -13.60 -18.58 12.73
C GLY A 38 -13.45 -18.05 11.30
N TYR A 39 -13.12 -16.77 11.12
CA TYR A 39 -12.83 -16.20 9.80
C TYR A 39 -11.40 -16.51 9.35
N ASN A 40 -11.24 -16.75 8.05
CA ASN A 40 -9.97 -16.63 7.36
C ASN A 40 -9.78 -15.16 6.98
N VAL A 41 -8.93 -14.45 7.72
CA VAL A 41 -8.76 -13.01 7.61
C VAL A 41 -7.64 -12.67 6.63
N ILE A 42 -7.95 -11.75 5.71
CA ILE A 42 -7.00 -11.13 4.78
C ILE A 42 -6.99 -9.62 5.05
N VAL A 43 -5.81 -9.02 5.13
CA VAL A 43 -5.61 -7.62 5.53
C VAL A 43 -4.96 -6.85 4.39
N GLY A 44 -5.71 -5.93 3.80
CA GLY A 44 -5.21 -4.81 3.01
C GLY A 44 -5.00 -3.57 3.88
N HIS A 45 -4.14 -2.65 3.44
CA HIS A 45 -3.90 -1.41 4.17
C HIS A 45 -3.53 -0.26 3.24
N GLY A 46 -3.75 0.99 3.67
CA GLY A 46 -3.19 2.17 3.02
C GLY A 46 -1.69 2.35 3.34
N ASN A 47 -1.02 3.27 2.65
CA ASN A 47 0.40 3.56 2.92
C ASN A 47 0.77 5.05 2.78
N GLY A 48 -0.21 5.95 2.66
CA GLY A 48 0.01 7.35 2.26
C GLY A 48 1.11 8.08 3.04
N PRO A 49 1.01 8.16 4.39
CA PRO A 49 2.06 8.76 5.21
C PRO A 49 3.43 8.06 5.06
N GLN A 50 3.43 6.73 5.04
CA GLN A 50 4.64 5.90 5.02
C GLN A 50 5.40 6.01 3.69
N VAL A 51 4.70 5.83 2.56
CA VAL A 51 5.29 5.99 1.22
C VAL A 51 5.71 7.43 0.96
N GLY A 52 4.97 8.41 1.51
CA GLY A 52 5.35 9.81 1.47
C GLY A 52 6.68 10.09 2.16
N MET A 53 6.85 9.57 3.39
CA MET A 53 8.10 9.67 4.14
C MET A 53 9.27 8.98 3.42
N ILE A 54 9.07 7.77 2.90
CA ILE A 54 10.11 7.01 2.19
C ILE A 54 10.53 7.77 0.92
N ASN A 55 9.57 8.16 0.08
CA ASN A 55 9.86 8.90 -1.15
C ASN A 55 10.58 10.23 -0.86
N LEU A 56 10.18 10.94 0.20
CA LEU A 56 10.84 12.17 0.63
C LEU A 56 12.30 11.92 1.00
N ALA A 57 12.58 10.91 1.83
CA ALA A 57 13.93 10.60 2.26
C ALA A 57 14.84 10.20 1.07
N MET A 58 14.32 9.38 0.16
CA MET A 58 15.07 8.91 -1.01
C MET A 58 15.33 10.04 -2.02
N ASP A 59 14.34 10.89 -2.28
CA ASP A 59 14.52 12.05 -3.15
C ASP A 59 15.50 13.05 -2.51
N PHE A 60 15.40 13.33 -1.21
CA PHE A 60 16.37 14.20 -0.53
C PHE A 60 17.80 13.67 -0.69
N ALA A 61 18.04 12.39 -0.41
CA ALA A 61 19.35 11.76 -0.53
C ALA A 61 19.88 11.79 -1.98
N ALA A 62 19.01 11.59 -2.98
CA ALA A 62 19.40 11.60 -4.38
C ALA A 62 19.82 12.99 -4.89
N ASN A 63 19.25 14.07 -4.35
CA ASN A 63 19.52 15.43 -4.84
C ASN A 63 20.46 16.27 -3.92
N ASN A 64 20.76 15.84 -2.69
CA ASN A 64 21.51 16.66 -1.71
C ASN A 64 22.87 16.07 -1.31
N GLY A 65 23.64 15.58 -2.30
CA GLY A 65 25.06 15.26 -2.12
C GLY A 65 25.38 13.91 -1.47
N ALA A 66 24.38 13.09 -1.15
CA ALA A 66 24.61 11.72 -0.65
C ALA A 66 24.95 10.70 -1.75
N ASN A 67 24.95 11.13 -3.03
CA ASN A 67 25.21 10.28 -4.21
C ASN A 67 24.34 9.00 -4.26
N THR A 68 23.15 9.06 -3.67
CA THR A 68 22.18 7.97 -3.68
C THR A 68 21.43 7.98 -5.03
N PRO A 69 21.23 6.84 -5.70
CA PRO A 69 20.44 6.81 -6.92
C PRO A 69 18.99 7.27 -6.70
N PHE A 70 18.39 7.86 -7.72
CA PHE A 70 16.96 8.15 -7.69
C PHE A 70 16.16 6.86 -7.49
N MET A 71 15.23 6.87 -6.53
CA MET A 71 14.35 5.75 -6.25
C MET A 71 13.00 6.01 -6.92
N PRO A 72 12.55 5.15 -7.86
CA PRO A 72 11.24 5.31 -8.45
C PRO A 72 10.12 5.01 -7.44
N PHE A 73 8.94 5.54 -7.72
CA PHE A 73 7.85 5.58 -6.75
C PHE A 73 7.25 4.19 -6.47
N ALA A 74 7.30 3.28 -7.45
CA ALA A 74 6.86 1.90 -7.29
C ALA A 74 7.69 1.17 -6.22
N GLU A 75 9.00 1.37 -6.22
CA GLU A 75 9.94 0.82 -5.25
C GLU A 75 9.74 1.42 -3.86
N CYS A 76 9.45 2.74 -3.76
CA CYS A 76 9.01 3.32 -2.50
C CYS A 76 7.72 2.66 -1.98
N GLY A 77 6.78 2.34 -2.89
CA GLY A 77 5.60 1.54 -2.61
C GLY A 77 5.95 0.17 -2.03
N ALA A 78 6.87 -0.55 -2.67
CA ALA A 78 7.36 -1.86 -2.21
C ALA A 78 8.00 -1.78 -0.81
N MET A 79 8.86 -0.78 -0.57
CA MET A 79 9.45 -0.53 0.75
C MET A 79 8.37 -0.30 1.81
N SER A 80 7.32 0.45 1.49
CA SER A 80 6.22 0.73 2.41
C SER A 80 5.44 -0.53 2.79
N GLN A 81 5.27 -1.48 1.86
CA GLN A 81 4.62 -2.77 2.15
C GLN A 81 5.44 -3.59 3.13
N GLY A 82 6.77 -3.66 2.93
CA GLY A 82 7.66 -4.35 3.86
C GLY A 82 7.64 -3.74 5.26
N TYR A 83 7.68 -2.40 5.34
CA TYR A 83 7.65 -1.66 6.60
C TYR A 83 6.32 -1.85 7.36
N ILE A 84 5.18 -1.62 6.72
CA ILE A 84 3.87 -1.73 7.36
C ILE A 84 3.54 -3.19 7.68
N GLY A 85 3.79 -4.09 6.72
CA GLY A 85 3.58 -5.52 6.88
C GLY A 85 4.43 -6.11 8.01
N TYR A 86 5.67 -5.65 8.19
CA TYR A 86 6.49 -6.01 9.34
C TYR A 86 5.81 -5.67 10.68
N HIS A 87 5.30 -4.45 10.84
CA HIS A 87 4.64 -4.02 12.08
C HIS A 87 3.34 -4.80 12.34
N LEU A 88 2.52 -4.96 11.30
CA LEU A 88 1.26 -5.70 11.38
C LEU A 88 1.49 -7.18 11.69
N GLN A 89 2.36 -7.86 10.94
CA GLN A 89 2.62 -9.29 11.12
C GLN A 89 3.22 -9.58 12.50
N GLN A 90 4.09 -8.70 13.00
CA GLN A 90 4.68 -8.82 14.34
C GLN A 90 3.58 -8.70 15.40
N SER A 91 2.75 -7.65 15.32
CA SER A 91 1.70 -7.37 16.30
C SER A 91 0.62 -8.44 16.31
N ILE A 92 0.18 -8.93 15.14
CA ILE A 92 -0.79 -10.02 15.03
C ILE A 92 -0.21 -11.31 15.61
N ARG A 93 1.04 -11.65 15.29
CA ARG A 93 1.70 -12.84 15.85
C ARG A 93 1.79 -12.79 17.38
N ASP A 94 2.13 -11.64 17.94
CA ASP A 94 2.28 -11.48 19.38
C ASP A 94 0.91 -11.58 20.09
N GLU A 95 -0.15 -11.06 19.48
CA GLU A 95 -1.52 -11.22 19.97
C GLU A 95 -2.00 -12.69 19.88
N LEU A 96 -1.76 -13.37 18.74
CA LEU A 96 -2.06 -14.81 18.59
C LEU A 96 -1.38 -15.64 19.68
N LYS A 97 -0.10 -15.36 19.97
CA LYS A 97 0.64 -16.03 21.04
C LYS A 97 0.05 -15.76 22.42
N THR A 98 -0.32 -14.52 22.69
CA THR A 98 -0.95 -14.12 23.96
C THR A 98 -2.23 -14.91 24.20
N ARG A 99 -3.03 -15.13 23.15
CA ARG A 99 -4.26 -15.93 23.18
C ARG A 99 -4.06 -17.44 22.98
N LYS A 100 -2.81 -17.89 22.81
CA LYS A 100 -2.45 -19.30 22.55
C LYS A 100 -3.12 -19.88 21.29
N ILE A 101 -3.33 -19.05 20.28
CA ILE A 101 -3.88 -19.45 18.97
C ILE A 101 -2.73 -19.84 18.05
N ASN A 102 -2.75 -21.07 17.54
CA ASN A 102 -1.73 -21.57 16.63
C ASN A 102 -2.12 -21.29 15.16
N LYS A 103 -1.79 -20.10 14.67
CA LYS A 103 -1.96 -19.69 13.27
C LYS A 103 -0.72 -18.96 12.75
N ASN A 104 -0.50 -19.07 11.44
CA ASN A 104 0.55 -18.33 10.77
C ASN A 104 0.05 -16.94 10.36
N VAL A 105 0.98 -15.99 10.25
CA VAL A 105 0.75 -14.68 9.65
C VAL A 105 1.88 -14.38 8.68
N ALA A 106 1.56 -13.87 7.49
CA ALA A 106 2.54 -13.55 6.47
C ALA A 106 2.18 -12.26 5.75
N THR A 107 3.19 -11.44 5.46
CA THR A 107 3.08 -10.32 4.53
C THR A 107 3.54 -10.78 3.15
N VAL A 108 2.73 -10.52 2.14
CA VAL A 108 3.05 -10.77 0.74
C VAL A 108 3.28 -9.43 0.06
N VAL A 109 4.50 -9.19 -0.44
CA VAL A 109 4.76 -8.07 -1.35
C VAL A 109 3.91 -8.28 -2.58
N THR A 110 3.09 -7.29 -2.93
CA THR A 110 2.01 -7.46 -3.91
C THR A 110 2.10 -6.43 -5.02
N GLN A 111 2.12 -6.90 -6.26
CA GLN A 111 1.98 -6.13 -7.49
C GLN A 111 0.52 -6.17 -7.95
N VAL A 112 0.06 -5.05 -8.51
CA VAL A 112 -1.29 -4.92 -9.05
C VAL A 112 -1.21 -4.32 -10.45
N VAL A 113 -1.68 -5.08 -11.43
CA VAL A 113 -1.74 -4.66 -12.82
C VAL A 113 -2.77 -3.55 -12.96
N VAL A 114 -2.40 -2.51 -13.69
CA VAL A 114 -3.25 -1.39 -14.07
C VAL A 114 -3.23 -1.24 -15.58
N ASP A 115 -4.29 -0.67 -16.15
CA ASP A 115 -4.34 -0.39 -17.58
C ASP A 115 -3.37 0.74 -17.93
N LYS A 116 -2.47 0.51 -18.89
CA LYS A 116 -1.54 1.52 -19.39
C LYS A 116 -2.25 2.72 -20.02
N ASP A 117 -3.47 2.51 -20.51
CA ASP A 117 -4.31 3.50 -21.18
C ASP A 117 -5.39 4.08 -20.24
N ASP A 118 -5.35 3.78 -18.93
CA ASP A 118 -6.29 4.32 -17.94
C ASP A 118 -6.30 5.87 -17.99
N GLU A 119 -7.50 6.46 -18.04
CA GLU A 119 -7.71 7.91 -18.07
C GLU A 119 -7.06 8.64 -16.88
N ALA A 120 -6.81 7.95 -15.76
CA ALA A 120 -6.08 8.48 -14.62
C ALA A 120 -4.63 8.88 -14.95
N PHE A 121 -4.01 8.32 -16.00
CA PHE A 121 -2.70 8.75 -16.48
C PHE A 121 -2.74 10.06 -17.28
N LYS A 122 -3.90 10.42 -17.84
CA LYS A 122 -4.12 11.71 -18.50
C LYS A 122 -4.50 12.80 -17.49
N ASN A 123 -5.20 12.42 -16.42
CA ASN A 123 -5.66 13.32 -15.36
C ASN A 123 -5.07 12.95 -14.00
N LEU A 124 -3.84 13.41 -13.74
CA LEU A 124 -3.14 13.16 -12.48
C LEU A 124 -3.81 13.93 -11.34
N THR A 125 -4.26 13.21 -10.31
CA THR A 125 -5.08 13.77 -9.22
C THR A 125 -4.58 13.44 -7.83
N LYS A 126 -3.74 12.42 -7.66
CA LYS A 126 -3.36 11.93 -6.33
C LYS A 126 -2.10 12.63 -5.82
N PRO A 127 -2.19 13.48 -4.78
CA PRO A 127 -1.01 14.18 -4.27
C PRO A 127 -0.11 13.25 -3.45
N VAL A 128 1.20 13.31 -3.70
CA VAL A 128 2.24 12.49 -3.08
C VAL A 128 3.45 13.33 -2.69
N GLY A 129 4.26 12.82 -1.74
CA GLY A 129 5.46 13.51 -1.28
C GLY A 129 5.21 14.78 -0.46
N MET A 130 6.27 15.58 -0.29
CA MET A 130 6.28 16.82 0.50
C MET A 130 5.60 17.99 -0.21
N PHE A 131 5.39 19.08 0.54
CA PHE A 131 5.01 20.37 -0.01
C PHE A 131 6.25 21.10 -0.54
N TYR A 132 6.09 21.72 -1.70
CA TYR A 132 7.06 22.57 -2.37
C TYR A 132 6.50 23.99 -2.49
N THR A 133 7.39 24.96 -2.58
CA THR A 133 7.02 26.28 -3.08
C THR A 133 6.67 26.21 -4.56
N LYS A 134 5.99 27.24 -5.08
CA LYS A 134 5.67 27.34 -6.50
C LYS A 134 6.94 27.25 -7.37
N GLU A 135 7.97 28.02 -7.02
CA GLU A 135 9.23 28.08 -7.76
C GLU A 135 9.96 26.73 -7.80
N GLU A 136 10.04 26.03 -6.67
CA GLU A 136 10.63 24.69 -6.61
C GLU A 136 9.84 23.69 -7.47
N SER A 137 8.51 23.75 -7.41
CA SER A 137 7.64 22.85 -8.19
C SER A 137 7.78 23.06 -9.70
N GLU A 138 7.88 24.32 -10.16
CA GLU A 138 8.06 24.67 -11.57
C GLU A 138 9.42 24.20 -12.09
N LYS A 139 10.47 24.35 -11.28
CA LYS A 139 11.81 23.86 -11.61
C LYS A 139 11.83 22.32 -11.75
N ILE A 140 11.29 21.61 -10.77
CA ILE A 140 11.24 20.14 -10.79
C ILE A 140 10.37 19.63 -11.95
N ALA A 141 9.26 20.32 -12.25
CA ALA A 141 8.40 19.97 -13.38
C ALA A 141 9.16 20.08 -14.71
N ALA A 142 9.96 21.13 -14.91
CA ALA A 142 10.77 21.31 -16.12
C ALA A 142 11.90 20.27 -16.26
N GLU A 143 12.51 19.86 -15.15
CA GLU A 143 13.63 18.91 -15.15
C GLU A 143 13.18 17.44 -15.26
N LYS A 144 12.12 17.06 -14.54
CA LYS A 144 11.70 15.66 -14.36
C LYS A 144 10.37 15.30 -15.05
N GLY A 145 9.69 16.28 -15.64
CA GLY A 145 8.37 16.08 -16.26
C GLY A 145 7.25 15.77 -15.25
N PHE A 146 7.45 16.08 -13.97
CA PHE A 146 6.45 15.85 -12.93
C PHE A 146 5.36 16.91 -12.98
N THR A 147 4.14 16.50 -12.62
CA THR A 147 3.01 17.42 -12.47
C THR A 147 2.80 17.76 -11.01
N PHE A 148 2.50 19.03 -10.71
CA PHE A 148 2.24 19.53 -9.37
C PHE A 148 0.90 20.25 -9.33
N VAL A 149 0.22 20.17 -8.19
CA VAL A 149 -1.00 20.95 -7.91
C VAL A 149 -0.86 21.67 -6.57
N GLU A 150 -1.51 22.82 -6.47
CA GLU A 150 -1.67 23.55 -5.21
C GLU A 150 -2.56 22.72 -4.26
N ASP A 151 -2.16 22.57 -3.00
CA ASP A 151 -2.87 21.78 -1.99
C ASP A 151 -3.24 22.66 -0.78
N ALA A 152 -4.36 23.36 -0.94
CA ALA A 152 -5.13 24.03 0.12
C ALA A 152 -4.36 25.12 0.89
N GLY A 153 -3.60 25.95 0.18
CA GLY A 153 -2.79 27.05 0.72
C GLY A 153 -1.51 26.61 1.41
N ARG A 154 -1.20 25.31 1.41
CA ARG A 154 -0.03 24.74 2.12
C ARG A 154 1.20 24.58 1.22
N GLY A 155 1.06 24.86 -0.07
CA GLY A 155 2.10 24.72 -1.08
C GLY A 155 1.67 23.80 -2.22
N TYR A 156 2.66 23.37 -3.01
CA TYR A 156 2.46 22.52 -4.18
C TYR A 156 2.90 21.11 -3.88
N ARG A 157 2.15 20.12 -4.34
CA ARG A 157 2.51 18.70 -4.21
C ARG A 157 2.52 18.02 -5.56
N ARG A 158 3.45 17.08 -5.73
CA ARG A 158 3.49 16.23 -6.91
C ARG A 158 2.19 15.43 -6.96
N VAL A 159 1.57 15.35 -8.12
CA VAL A 159 0.44 14.47 -8.38
C VAL A 159 0.86 13.30 -9.26
N VAL A 160 0.27 12.15 -8.98
CA VAL A 160 0.41 10.93 -9.77
C VAL A 160 -0.96 10.36 -10.13
N ALA A 161 -0.97 9.38 -11.02
CA ALA A 161 -2.18 8.70 -11.44
C ALA A 161 -2.76 7.87 -10.29
N SER A 162 -4.08 7.69 -10.29
CA SER A 162 -4.78 6.73 -9.42
C SER A 162 -5.67 5.80 -10.26
N PRO A 163 -5.05 4.90 -11.02
CA PRO A 163 -5.74 4.01 -11.95
C PRO A 163 -6.56 2.93 -11.22
N GLN A 164 -7.43 2.26 -11.96
CA GLN A 164 -8.21 1.12 -11.46
C GLN A 164 -7.37 -0.16 -11.38
N PRO A 165 -7.47 -0.95 -10.30
CA PRO A 165 -6.80 -2.24 -10.22
C PRO A 165 -7.45 -3.26 -11.15
N GLN A 166 -6.67 -3.86 -12.06
CA GLN A 166 -7.14 -4.83 -13.05
C GLN A 166 -6.83 -6.28 -12.65
N GLU A 167 -5.64 -6.55 -12.12
CA GLU A 167 -5.21 -7.88 -11.68
C GLU A 167 -4.31 -7.81 -10.44
N ILE A 168 -4.43 -8.75 -9.52
CA ILE A 168 -3.50 -8.92 -8.40
C ILE A 168 -2.54 -10.06 -8.78
N VAL A 169 -1.27 -9.75 -9.02
CA VAL A 169 -0.32 -10.71 -9.60
C VAL A 169 -0.10 -11.90 -8.66
N GLU A 170 0.04 -11.65 -7.36
CA GLU A 170 0.27 -12.70 -6.36
C GLU A 170 -1.03 -13.35 -5.83
N LEU A 171 -2.17 -13.20 -6.52
CA LEU A 171 -3.47 -13.68 -6.05
C LEU A 171 -3.47 -15.18 -5.70
N GLU A 172 -2.91 -16.04 -6.55
CA GLU A 172 -2.90 -17.49 -6.30
C GLU A 172 -2.03 -17.85 -5.09
N THR A 173 -0.91 -17.16 -4.87
CA THR A 173 -0.09 -17.33 -3.65
C THR A 173 -0.86 -16.91 -2.41
N VAL A 174 -1.53 -15.75 -2.45
CA VAL A 174 -2.39 -15.27 -1.35
C VAL A 174 -3.49 -16.29 -1.05
N LYS A 175 -4.18 -16.78 -2.08
CA LYS A 175 -5.23 -17.79 -1.96
C LYS A 175 -4.74 -19.07 -1.29
N GLN A 176 -3.60 -19.62 -1.71
CA GLN A 176 -3.01 -20.81 -1.11
C GLN A 176 -2.69 -20.63 0.38
N LEU A 177 -2.16 -19.47 0.77
CA LEU A 177 -1.88 -19.15 2.16
C LEU A 177 -3.17 -19.05 2.99
N VAL A 178 -4.18 -18.35 2.47
CA VAL A 178 -5.49 -18.18 3.11
C VAL A 178 -6.22 -19.51 3.26
N ASP A 179 -6.17 -20.37 2.25
CA ASP A 179 -6.81 -21.69 2.26
C ASP A 179 -6.16 -22.63 3.28
N ASN A 180 -4.86 -22.45 3.52
CA ASN A 180 -4.14 -23.10 4.60
C ASN A 180 -4.34 -22.43 5.98
N GLY A 181 -5.23 -21.45 6.10
CA GLY A 181 -5.60 -20.80 7.34
C GLY A 181 -4.60 -19.76 7.86
N THR A 182 -3.65 -19.34 7.02
CA THR A 182 -2.71 -18.24 7.32
C THR A 182 -3.44 -16.91 7.25
N ILE A 183 -3.17 -16.02 8.21
CA ILE A 183 -3.59 -14.62 8.12
C ILE A 183 -2.67 -13.92 7.12
N VAL A 184 -3.21 -13.38 6.04
CA VAL A 184 -2.39 -12.80 4.98
C VAL A 184 -2.53 -11.28 4.96
N ILE A 185 -1.41 -10.58 5.02
CA ILE A 185 -1.32 -9.14 4.77
C ILE A 185 -0.84 -8.97 3.33
N THR A 186 -1.60 -8.27 2.49
CA THR A 186 -1.35 -8.14 1.04
C THR A 186 -1.94 -6.83 0.53
N VAL A 187 -1.78 -6.54 -0.77
CA VAL A 187 -2.26 -5.31 -1.43
C VAL A 187 -1.94 -4.03 -0.64
N GLY A 188 -0.79 -4.02 0.05
CA GLY A 188 -0.38 -2.91 0.88
C GLY A 188 -0.20 -1.63 0.06
N GLY A 189 -0.81 -0.53 0.50
CA GLY A 189 -0.89 0.70 -0.28
C GLY A 189 -1.77 0.63 -1.53
N GLY A 190 -2.61 -0.39 -1.65
CA GLY A 190 -3.32 -0.73 -2.89
C GLY A 190 -2.55 -1.65 -3.84
N GLY A 191 -1.32 -2.05 -3.48
CA GLY A 191 -0.42 -2.82 -4.34
C GLY A 191 0.58 -1.94 -5.09
N ILE A 192 1.70 -2.53 -5.51
CA ILE A 192 2.70 -1.86 -6.36
C ILE A 192 2.10 -1.80 -7.78
N PRO A 193 1.83 -0.61 -8.34
CA PRO A 193 1.23 -0.52 -9.66
C PRO A 193 2.23 -0.94 -10.73
N VAL A 194 1.81 -1.88 -11.56
CA VAL A 194 2.57 -2.37 -12.71
C VAL A 194 1.72 -2.35 -13.96
N VAL A 195 2.34 -2.16 -15.12
CA VAL A 195 1.73 -2.40 -16.42
C VAL A 195 2.32 -3.67 -17.03
N GLU A 196 1.49 -4.43 -17.74
CA GLU A 196 1.93 -5.58 -18.51
C GLU A 196 2.37 -5.13 -19.91
N ASN A 197 3.59 -5.51 -20.29
CA ASN A 197 4.15 -5.26 -21.61
C ASN A 197 3.66 -6.29 -22.63
N GLU A 198 3.87 -6.03 -23.91
CA GLU A 198 3.44 -6.94 -24.99
C GLU A 198 4.08 -8.34 -24.91
N ASP A 199 5.24 -8.46 -24.27
CA ASP A 199 5.96 -9.72 -24.04
C ASP A 199 5.54 -10.44 -22.73
N GLY A 200 4.56 -9.90 -22.00
CA GLY A 200 4.09 -10.41 -20.72
C GLY A 200 4.97 -10.02 -19.51
N SER A 201 6.02 -9.22 -19.72
CA SER A 201 6.82 -8.70 -18.61
C SER A 201 6.08 -7.57 -17.88
N LEU A 202 6.35 -7.40 -16.60
CA LEU A 202 5.75 -6.35 -15.77
C LEU A 202 6.73 -5.19 -15.58
N THR A 203 6.21 -3.97 -15.67
CA THR A 203 6.99 -2.74 -15.41
C THR A 203 6.29 -1.88 -14.37
N GLY A 204 7.01 -1.50 -13.32
CA GLY A 204 6.51 -0.59 -12.29
C GLY A 204 6.26 0.82 -12.84
N VAL A 205 5.13 1.42 -12.45
CA VAL A 205 4.74 2.76 -12.88
C VAL A 205 4.55 3.71 -11.71
N ALA A 206 4.75 5.00 -11.92
CA ALA A 206 4.53 6.01 -10.89
C ALA A 206 3.03 6.31 -10.72
N ALA A 207 2.34 5.50 -9.91
CA ALA A 207 0.93 5.65 -9.58
C ALA A 207 0.65 5.28 -8.12
N VAL A 208 -0.57 5.60 -7.65
CA VAL A 208 -1.09 5.14 -6.36
C VAL A 208 -2.46 4.54 -6.60
N ILE A 209 -2.58 3.23 -6.41
CA ILE A 209 -3.87 2.55 -6.50
C ILE A 209 -4.63 2.81 -5.20
N ASP A 210 -5.93 3.07 -5.30
CA ASP A 210 -6.75 3.21 -4.10
C ASP A 210 -6.86 1.86 -3.37
N LYS A 211 -6.46 1.86 -2.10
CA LYS A 211 -6.43 0.64 -1.28
C LYS A 211 -7.79 -0.03 -1.08
N ASP A 212 -8.88 0.75 -1.06
CA ASP A 212 -10.23 0.21 -0.88
C ASP A 212 -10.68 -0.48 -2.17
N ARG A 213 -10.32 0.07 -3.34
CA ARG A 213 -10.54 -0.58 -4.64
C ARG A 213 -9.77 -1.88 -4.79
N SER A 214 -8.48 -1.91 -4.41
CA SER A 214 -7.68 -3.14 -4.46
C SER A 214 -8.19 -4.18 -3.47
N SER A 215 -8.63 -3.76 -2.29
CA SER A 215 -9.23 -4.66 -1.29
C SER A 215 -10.59 -5.20 -1.75
N ALA A 216 -11.39 -4.39 -2.44
CA ALA A 216 -12.65 -4.84 -3.04
C ALA A 216 -12.43 -5.83 -4.18
N LYS A 217 -11.41 -5.60 -5.02
CA LYS A 217 -11.00 -6.56 -6.04
C LYS A 217 -10.51 -7.86 -5.40
N LEU A 218 -9.64 -7.78 -4.40
CA LEU A 218 -9.15 -8.96 -3.66
C LEU A 218 -10.30 -9.76 -3.04
N ALA A 219 -11.28 -9.08 -2.43
CA ALA A 219 -12.46 -9.72 -1.87
C ALA A 219 -13.28 -10.43 -2.94
N LYS A 220 -13.47 -9.79 -4.10
CA LYS A 220 -14.17 -10.41 -5.25
C LYS A 220 -13.41 -11.62 -5.78
N ASP A 221 -12.12 -11.48 -6.03
CA ASP A 221 -11.29 -12.51 -6.69
C ASP A 221 -11.03 -13.72 -5.77
N LEU A 222 -11.14 -13.54 -4.45
CA LEU A 222 -11.06 -14.61 -3.44
C LEU A 222 -12.42 -15.08 -2.94
N ASP A 223 -13.54 -14.71 -3.58
CA ASP A 223 -14.89 -15.07 -3.13
C ASP A 223 -15.10 -14.82 -1.62
N ALA A 224 -14.64 -13.67 -1.12
CA ALA A 224 -14.79 -13.31 0.27
C ALA A 224 -16.25 -13.01 0.60
N GLU A 225 -16.72 -13.48 1.76
CA GLU A 225 -18.10 -13.26 2.20
C GLU A 225 -18.32 -11.80 2.61
N MET A 226 -17.26 -11.13 3.05
CA MET A 226 -17.32 -9.76 3.54
C MET A 226 -16.04 -8.98 3.23
N LEU A 227 -16.23 -7.74 2.83
CA LEU A 227 -15.21 -6.69 2.85
C LEU A 227 -15.56 -5.70 3.95
N VAL A 228 -14.61 -5.44 4.85
CA VAL A 228 -14.73 -4.43 5.92
C VAL A 228 -13.74 -3.32 5.63
N ILE A 229 -14.22 -2.09 5.48
CA ILE A 229 -13.37 -0.90 5.35
C ILE A 229 -13.33 -0.18 6.70
N LEU A 230 -12.15 -0.10 7.29
CA LEU A 230 -11.92 0.58 8.57
C LEU A 230 -11.27 1.93 8.31
N THR A 231 -12.04 3.00 8.56
CA THR A 231 -11.65 4.40 8.32
C THR A 231 -11.57 5.21 9.60
#